data_AF-A0A942MK73-F1
#
_entry.id   AF-A0A942MK73-F1
#
_cell.length_a   1.000
_cell.length_b   1.000
_cell.length_c   1.000
_cell.angle_alpha   90.00
_cell.angle_beta   90.00
_cell.angle_gamma   90.00
#
_symmetry.space_group_name_H-M   'P 1'
#
loop_
_entity.id
_entity.type
_entity.pdbx_description
1 polymer ?
#
loop_
_entity_poly.entity_id
_entity_poly.type
_entity_poly.pdbx_seq_one_letter_code
_entity_poly.pdbx_strand_id
1 'polypeptide(L)'
;MQSAKDIILARLHLMAILPLLEDIIEFDKNAQQLVKGWNGAFQFRLPQAKAVVTLVFTNGLLTVKKENQPRQCAALTFKNARFLNDVFQGKTQKSPRLNLLSLLQLKKILQLDQVLQKLEFYLKPEDDLLNNPDTFEFCVKLALYALAFGLKEIGENDPDLITLSHHMPDGTLEIRVNEDPVVHVVVRGGKFYPARLMQIFCAEVTRRDSFLHPHHNWFISAAHEEKDINETLNHAEEAFKIVQKHLKREAI
;
A
#
# COMPACT_ATOMS: atom_id res chain seq x y z
N MET A 1 -29.32 -0.42 9.32
CA MET A 1 -28.55 -1.61 8.92
C MET A 1 -27.48 -1.15 7.94
N GLN A 2 -26.20 -1.52 8.12
CA GLN A 2 -25.16 -1.16 7.15
C GLN A 2 -25.07 -2.23 6.07
N SER A 3 -24.88 -1.80 4.81
CA SER A 3 -24.80 -2.72 3.68
C SER A 3 -23.42 -3.40 3.62
N ALA A 4 -23.34 -4.58 3.00
CA ALA A 4 -22.06 -5.20 2.67
C ALA A 4 -21.17 -4.25 1.85
N LYS A 5 -21.77 -3.50 0.92
CA LYS A 5 -21.11 -2.46 0.12
C LYS A 5 -20.46 -1.37 0.98
N ASP A 6 -21.12 -0.91 2.05
CA ASP A 6 -20.56 0.08 2.98
C ASP A 6 -19.28 -0.47 3.65
N ILE A 7 -19.31 -1.75 4.06
CA ILE A 7 -18.16 -2.41 4.71
C ILE A 7 -17.00 -2.57 3.72
N ILE A 8 -17.27 -3.03 2.49
CA ILE A 8 -16.23 -3.20 1.46
C ILE A 8 -15.60 -1.87 1.09
N LEU A 9 -16.40 -0.83 0.87
CA LEU A 9 -15.88 0.50 0.59
C LEU A 9 -14.98 1.03 1.73
N ALA A 10 -15.37 0.79 2.98
CA ALA A 10 -14.57 1.19 4.12
C ALA A 10 -13.25 0.41 4.21
N ARG A 11 -13.27 -0.88 3.86
CA ARG A 11 -12.06 -1.70 3.73
C ARG A 11 -11.17 -1.22 2.58
N LEU A 12 -11.74 -0.81 1.44
CA LEU A 12 -10.97 -0.22 0.34
C LEU A 12 -10.24 1.04 0.80
N HIS A 13 -10.94 1.97 1.47
CA HIS A 13 -10.31 3.18 2.00
C HIS A 13 -9.14 2.86 2.95
N LEU A 14 -9.32 1.94 3.90
CA LEU A 14 -8.27 1.62 4.87
C LEU A 14 -7.16 0.73 4.32
N MET A 15 -7.50 -0.34 3.61
CA MET A 15 -6.59 -1.45 3.31
C MET A 15 -6.01 -1.39 1.90
N ALA A 16 -6.63 -0.62 0.99
CA ALA A 16 -6.18 -0.45 -0.39
C ALA A 16 -5.68 0.97 -0.67
N ILE A 17 -6.38 2.00 -0.22
CA ILE A 17 -6.03 3.40 -0.52
C ILE A 17 -5.00 3.95 0.46
N LEU A 18 -5.26 3.87 1.76
CA LEU A 18 -4.37 4.43 2.77
C LEU A 18 -2.90 3.93 2.69
N PRO A 19 -2.61 2.66 2.33
CA PRO A 19 -1.23 2.19 2.19
C PRO A 19 -0.44 2.88 1.09
N LEU A 20 -1.10 3.40 0.06
CA LEU A 20 -0.46 4.12 -1.05
C LEU A 20 0.24 5.41 -0.60
N LEU A 21 -0.05 5.87 0.62
CA LEU A 21 0.61 7.02 1.20
C LEU A 21 2.12 6.79 1.39
N GLU A 22 2.58 5.54 1.50
CA GLU A 22 4.02 5.21 1.50
C GLU A 22 4.68 5.65 0.20
N ASP A 23 4.14 5.21 -0.95
CA ASP A 23 4.65 5.56 -2.27
C ASP A 23 4.57 7.08 -2.51
N ILE A 24 3.49 7.71 -2.07
CA ILE A 24 3.28 9.16 -2.20
C ILE A 24 4.31 9.96 -1.41
N ILE A 25 4.59 9.61 -0.16
CA ILE A 25 5.61 10.31 0.63
C ILE A 25 7.00 10.05 0.05
N GLU A 26 7.24 8.88 -0.54
CA GLU A 26 8.52 8.61 -1.21
C GLU A 26 8.71 9.43 -2.49
N PHE A 27 7.63 9.71 -3.24
CA PHE A 27 7.67 10.47 -4.49
C PHE A 27 7.60 12.00 -4.29
N ASP A 28 6.70 12.49 -3.43
CA ASP A 28 6.37 13.93 -3.31
C ASP A 28 7.29 14.65 -2.31
N LYS A 29 8.20 15.49 -2.81
CA LYS A 29 9.11 16.30 -1.98
C LYS A 29 8.41 17.21 -0.98
N ASN A 30 7.24 17.75 -1.32
CA ASN A 30 6.46 18.57 -0.39
C ASN A 30 5.89 17.68 0.72
N ALA A 31 5.39 16.49 0.40
CA ALA A 31 4.94 15.52 1.39
C ALA A 31 6.09 15.10 2.33
N GLN A 32 7.29 14.83 1.80
CA GLN A 32 8.48 14.54 2.61
C GLN A 32 8.81 15.67 3.58
N GLN A 33 8.74 16.92 3.11
CA GLN A 33 9.00 18.08 3.94
C GLN A 33 7.93 18.28 5.03
N LEU A 34 6.66 17.98 4.75
CA LEU A 34 5.58 18.02 5.73
C LEU A 34 5.80 17.04 6.89
N VAL A 35 6.27 15.83 6.58
CA VAL A 35 6.48 14.77 7.57
C VAL A 35 7.90 14.74 8.14
N LYS A 36 8.78 15.67 7.75
CA LYS A 36 10.18 15.69 8.17
C LYS A 36 10.31 15.66 9.69
N GLY A 37 11.09 14.71 10.21
CA GLY A 37 11.30 14.54 11.65
C GLY A 37 10.11 13.97 12.42
N TRP A 38 9.02 13.56 11.73
CA TRP A 38 7.90 12.90 12.39
C TRP A 38 8.33 11.55 12.95
N ASN A 39 7.94 11.33 14.20
CA ASN A 39 8.10 10.08 14.92
C ASN A 39 6.79 9.76 15.63
N GLY A 40 6.37 8.50 15.56
CA GLY A 40 5.16 8.00 16.21
C GLY A 40 4.31 7.14 15.29
N ALA A 41 3.13 6.74 15.79
CA ALA A 41 2.19 5.93 15.03
C ALA A 41 0.77 6.47 15.12
N PHE A 42 0.04 6.40 14.01
CA PHE A 42 -1.39 6.70 13.90
C PHE A 42 -2.13 5.46 13.42
N GLN A 43 -3.16 5.05 14.15
CA GLN A 43 -3.89 3.84 13.83
C GLN A 43 -5.35 4.12 13.53
N PHE A 44 -5.79 3.63 12.38
CA PHE A 44 -7.15 3.71 11.89
C PHE A 44 -7.83 2.38 12.18
N ARG A 45 -8.93 2.41 12.93
CA ARG A 45 -9.64 1.20 13.36
C ARG A 45 -11.09 1.21 12.91
N LEU A 46 -11.50 0.14 12.26
CA LEU A 46 -12.91 -0.18 12.02
C LEU A 46 -13.22 -1.58 12.60
N PRO A 47 -13.59 -1.66 13.89
CA PRO A 47 -13.79 -2.93 14.59
C PRO A 47 -14.80 -3.85 13.91
N GLN A 48 -15.91 -3.29 13.42
CA GLN A 48 -16.98 -4.04 12.75
C GLN A 48 -16.50 -4.80 11.51
N ALA A 49 -15.53 -4.25 10.78
CA ALA A 49 -14.97 -4.86 9.56
C ALA A 49 -13.68 -5.65 9.83
N LYS A 50 -13.24 -5.75 11.10
CA LYS A 50 -11.92 -6.28 11.48
C LYS A 50 -10.78 -5.65 10.65
N ALA A 51 -10.91 -4.36 10.31
CA ALA A 51 -9.93 -3.63 9.51
C ALA A 51 -9.16 -2.68 10.41
N VAL A 52 -7.83 -2.80 10.39
CA VAL A 52 -6.91 -1.97 11.15
C VAL A 52 -5.72 -1.64 10.27
N VAL A 53 -5.39 -0.36 10.17
CA VAL A 53 -4.18 0.12 9.50
C VAL A 53 -3.45 1.09 10.39
N THR A 54 -2.14 0.91 10.50
CA THR A 54 -1.25 1.73 11.31
C THR A 54 -0.22 2.40 10.42
N LEU A 55 -0.21 3.73 10.45
CA LEU A 55 0.83 4.57 9.87
C LEU A 55 1.92 4.77 10.91
N VAL A 56 3.13 4.28 10.64
CA VAL A 56 4.29 4.42 11.53
C VAL A 56 5.29 5.35 10.87
N PHE A 57 5.63 6.44 11.55
CA PHE A 57 6.62 7.41 11.12
C PHE A 57 7.91 7.23 11.91
N THR A 58 9.03 7.12 11.20
CA THR A 58 10.39 7.11 11.77
C THR A 58 11.24 8.14 11.05
N ASN A 59 11.53 9.25 11.72
CA ASN A 59 12.23 10.40 11.14
C ASN A 59 11.63 10.88 9.79
N GLY A 60 10.30 10.89 9.69
CA GLY A 60 9.56 11.25 8.48
C GLY A 60 9.43 10.16 7.41
N LEU A 61 10.11 9.02 7.56
CA LEU A 61 9.82 7.86 6.74
C LEU A 61 8.50 7.23 7.18
N LEU A 62 7.54 7.09 6.26
CA LEU A 62 6.28 6.40 6.52
C LEU A 62 6.41 4.90 6.26
N THR A 63 5.72 4.15 7.09
CA THR A 63 5.56 2.72 7.07
C THR A 63 4.09 2.37 7.33
N VAL A 64 3.47 1.53 6.52
CA VAL A 64 2.08 1.11 6.72
C VAL A 64 1.99 -0.35 7.15
N LYS A 65 1.23 -0.59 8.22
CA LYS A 65 1.02 -1.93 8.80
C LYS A 65 -0.45 -2.26 8.88
N LYS A 66 -0.85 -3.46 8.47
CA LYS A 66 -2.25 -3.92 8.46
C LYS A 66 -2.60 -4.72 9.72
N GLU A 67 -2.09 -4.27 10.86
CA GLU A 67 -2.23 -4.97 12.14
C GLU A 67 -2.39 -4.00 13.31
N ASN A 68 -2.83 -4.56 14.44
CA ASN A 68 -2.98 -3.83 15.68
C ASN A 68 -1.62 -3.68 16.37
N GLN A 69 -1.40 -2.51 16.93
CA GLN A 69 -0.14 -2.10 17.56
C GLN A 69 -0.47 -1.78 19.02
N PRO A 70 -0.05 -2.63 19.98
CA PRO A 70 -0.51 -2.57 21.37
C PRO A 70 0.18 -1.51 22.23
N ARG A 71 1.31 -0.91 21.80
CA ARG A 71 2.10 0.02 22.61
C ARG A 71 2.15 1.42 21.98
N GLN A 72 1.41 2.37 22.58
CA GLN A 72 1.58 3.82 22.40
C GLN A 72 1.29 4.43 21.01
N CYS A 73 0.15 4.09 20.40
CA CYS A 73 -0.29 4.67 19.13
C CYS A 73 -1.48 5.62 19.31
N ALA A 74 -1.49 6.75 18.59
CA ALA A 74 -2.68 7.61 18.48
C ALA A 74 -3.73 6.88 17.63
N ALA A 75 -4.87 6.52 18.21
CA ALA A 75 -5.88 5.72 17.53
C ALA A 75 -7.12 6.55 17.15
N LEU A 76 -7.46 6.53 15.86
CA LEU A 76 -8.68 7.06 15.26
C LEU A 76 -9.64 5.89 15.04
N THR A 77 -10.62 5.74 15.94
CA THR A 77 -11.60 4.64 15.89
C THR A 77 -12.91 5.10 15.26
N PHE A 78 -13.29 4.45 14.16
CA PHE A 78 -14.52 4.73 13.45
C PHE A 78 -15.65 3.89 14.02
N LYS A 79 -16.79 4.54 14.30
CA LYS A 79 -17.94 3.87 14.91
C LYS A 79 -18.56 2.79 14.03
N ASN A 80 -18.52 2.98 12.71
CA ASN A 80 -19.13 2.08 11.72
C ASN A 80 -18.64 2.42 10.29
N ALA A 81 -18.92 1.56 9.32
CA ALA A 81 -18.37 1.65 7.96
C ALA A 81 -18.86 2.90 7.21
N ARG A 82 -20.16 3.21 7.28
CA ARG A 82 -20.74 4.43 6.69
C ARG A 82 -20.04 5.70 7.16
N PHE A 83 -19.84 5.84 8.47
CA PHE A 83 -19.16 7.01 9.01
C PHE A 83 -17.72 7.12 8.53
N LEU A 84 -17.00 6.01 8.40
CA LEU A 84 -15.67 6.01 7.81
C LEU A 84 -15.71 6.50 6.36
N ASN A 85 -16.61 5.95 5.55
CA ASN A 85 -16.78 6.35 4.16
C ASN A 85 -17.11 7.85 4.04
N ASP A 86 -18.00 8.36 4.89
CA ASP A 86 -18.35 9.78 4.92
C ASP A 86 -17.13 10.66 5.24
N VAL A 87 -16.26 10.24 6.16
CA VAL A 87 -15.02 10.96 6.49
C VAL A 87 -14.05 10.95 5.30
N PHE A 88 -13.77 9.77 4.73
CA PHE A 88 -12.84 9.64 3.60
C PHE A 88 -13.35 10.27 2.29
N GLN A 89 -14.65 10.52 2.18
CA GLN A 89 -15.27 11.21 1.04
C GLN A 89 -15.55 12.69 1.31
N GLY A 90 -15.13 13.24 2.46
CA GLY A 90 -15.36 14.65 2.80
C GLY A 90 -16.84 15.01 3.04
N LYS A 91 -17.73 14.03 3.23
CA LYS A 91 -19.17 14.25 3.47
C LYS A 91 -19.49 14.66 4.90
N THR A 92 -18.51 14.58 5.81
CA THR A 92 -18.68 15.00 7.21
C THR A 92 -17.41 15.64 7.75
N GLN A 93 -17.60 16.65 8.60
CA GLN A 93 -16.51 17.28 9.38
C GLN A 93 -16.37 16.67 10.78
N LYS A 94 -17.16 15.63 11.10
CA LYS A 94 -17.09 14.96 12.40
C LYS A 94 -15.84 14.10 12.49
N SER A 95 -15.07 14.28 13.57
CA SER A 95 -13.86 13.49 13.81
C SER A 95 -14.18 12.10 14.38
N PRO A 96 -13.37 11.07 14.06
CA PRO A 96 -13.45 9.76 14.69
C PRO A 96 -13.11 9.81 16.17
N ARG A 97 -13.45 8.74 16.91
CA ARG A 97 -13.17 8.67 18.34
C ARG A 97 -11.66 8.53 18.56
N LEU A 98 -11.08 9.49 19.26
CA LEU A 98 -9.67 9.53 19.64
C LEU A 98 -9.42 8.79 20.95
N ASN A 99 -8.25 8.15 21.09
CA ASN A 99 -7.77 7.65 22.39
C ASN A 99 -7.01 8.75 23.17
N LEU A 100 -6.74 8.52 24.46
CA LEU A 100 -6.07 9.51 25.32
C LEU A 100 -4.72 10.00 24.75
N LEU A 101 -3.93 9.10 24.17
CA LEU A 101 -2.64 9.45 23.56
C LEU A 101 -2.78 10.33 22.31
N SER A 102 -3.88 10.21 21.58
CA SER A 102 -4.18 11.07 20.43
C SER A 102 -4.33 12.53 20.85
N LEU A 103 -4.87 12.78 22.05
CA LEU A 103 -5.03 14.14 22.58
C LEU A 103 -3.68 14.84 22.83
N LEU A 104 -2.65 14.06 23.21
CA LEU A 104 -1.28 14.56 23.37
C LEU A 104 -0.58 14.85 22.03
N GLN A 105 -1.12 14.35 20.92
CA GLN A 105 -0.57 14.48 19.57
C GLN A 105 -1.47 15.28 18.62
N LEU A 106 -2.42 16.07 19.14
CA LEU A 106 -3.42 16.79 18.35
C LEU A 106 -2.83 17.62 17.21
N LYS A 107 -1.70 18.30 17.44
CA LYS A 107 -1.02 19.07 16.37
C LYS A 107 -0.63 18.18 15.19
N LYS A 108 -0.09 16.98 15.45
CA LYS A 108 0.28 16.04 14.39
C LYS A 108 -0.96 15.42 13.74
N ILE A 109 -2.04 15.20 14.49
CA ILE A 109 -3.32 14.72 13.93
C ILE A 109 -3.90 15.77 12.97
N LEU A 110 -3.88 17.05 13.33
CA LEU A 110 -4.33 18.12 12.42
C LEU A 110 -3.46 18.23 11.17
N GLN A 111 -2.15 17.96 11.29
CA GLN A 111 -1.25 17.91 10.13
C GLN A 111 -1.43 16.63 9.31
N LEU A 112 -1.91 15.54 9.90
CA LEU A 112 -2.16 14.28 9.21
C LEU A 112 -3.17 14.47 8.08
N ASP A 113 -4.16 15.34 8.25
CA ASP A 113 -5.14 15.66 7.21
C ASP A 113 -4.46 16.21 5.94
N GLN A 114 -3.41 17.04 6.07
CA GLN A 114 -2.65 17.56 4.92
C GLN A 114 -1.89 16.45 4.19
N VAL A 115 -1.40 15.46 4.93
CA VAL A 115 -0.72 14.29 4.37
C VAL A 115 -1.74 13.38 3.67
N LEU A 116 -2.91 13.16 4.29
CA LEU A 116 -4.00 12.36 3.71
C LEU A 116 -4.57 12.98 2.44
N GLN A 117 -4.64 14.32 2.34
CA GLN A 117 -5.06 15.01 1.12
C GLN A 117 -4.19 14.68 -0.11
N LYS A 118 -2.93 14.25 0.10
CA LYS A 118 -2.09 13.80 -1.00
C LYS A 118 -2.62 12.54 -1.69
N LEU A 119 -3.38 11.69 -0.99
CA LEU A 119 -4.06 10.56 -1.62
C LEU A 119 -5.03 11.02 -2.68
N GLU A 120 -5.88 12.01 -2.36
CA GLU A 120 -6.83 12.56 -3.32
C GLU A 120 -6.13 13.27 -4.48
N PHE A 121 -5.09 14.06 -4.17
CA PHE A 121 -4.30 14.77 -5.17
C PHE A 121 -3.70 13.86 -6.25
N TYR A 122 -3.18 12.68 -5.89
CA TYR A 122 -2.56 11.76 -6.87
C TYR A 122 -3.52 10.70 -7.42
N LEU A 123 -4.59 10.33 -6.71
CA LEU A 123 -5.58 9.35 -7.19
C LEU A 123 -6.71 9.98 -8.01
N LYS A 124 -6.90 11.29 -7.89
CA LYS A 124 -7.79 12.10 -8.71
C LYS A 124 -7.05 13.36 -9.18
N PRO A 125 -6.00 13.20 -10.00
CA PRO A 125 -5.20 14.33 -10.46
C PRO A 125 -6.03 15.22 -11.39
N GLU A 126 -5.84 16.54 -11.27
CA GLU A 126 -6.33 17.50 -12.26
C GLU A 126 -5.55 17.37 -13.57
N ASP A 127 -6.17 17.70 -14.70
CA ASP A 127 -5.57 17.53 -16.04
C ASP A 127 -4.20 18.22 -16.16
N ASP A 128 -4.03 19.39 -15.55
CA ASP A 128 -2.77 20.14 -15.56
C ASP A 128 -1.61 19.37 -14.90
N LEU A 129 -1.91 18.57 -13.87
CA LEU A 129 -0.91 17.76 -13.16
C LEU A 129 -0.41 16.61 -14.04
N LEU A 130 -1.28 16.11 -14.92
CA LEU A 130 -0.98 15.02 -15.85
C LEU A 130 -0.11 15.43 -17.04
N ASN A 131 0.07 16.74 -17.26
CA ASN A 131 0.99 17.25 -18.28
C ASN A 131 2.47 16.96 -17.95
N ASN A 132 2.80 16.71 -16.68
CA ASN A 132 4.14 16.28 -16.27
C ASN A 132 4.30 14.75 -16.44
N PRO A 133 5.24 14.26 -17.29
CA PRO A 133 5.37 12.83 -17.56
C PRO A 133 5.64 11.97 -16.33
N ASP A 134 6.55 12.40 -15.43
CA ASP A 134 6.89 11.66 -14.22
C ASP A 134 5.68 11.54 -13.28
N THR A 135 4.87 12.61 -13.20
CA THR A 135 3.67 12.63 -12.38
C THR A 135 2.56 11.79 -12.98
N PHE A 136 2.39 11.83 -14.30
CA PHE A 136 1.47 10.95 -15.02
C PHE A 136 1.81 9.48 -14.76
N GLU A 137 3.07 9.09 -14.95
CA GLU A 137 3.54 7.72 -14.69
C GLU A 137 3.27 7.31 -13.24
N PHE A 138 3.57 8.18 -12.28
CA PHE A 138 3.33 7.94 -10.87
C PHE A 138 1.83 7.76 -10.54
N CYS A 139 0.96 8.59 -11.10
CA CYS A 139 -0.49 8.46 -10.94
C CYS A 139 -1.01 7.13 -11.51
N VAL A 140 -0.54 6.72 -12.70
CA VAL A 140 -0.92 5.43 -13.30
C VAL A 140 -0.45 4.27 -12.42
N LYS A 141 0.79 4.32 -11.93
CA LYS A 141 1.33 3.31 -11.01
C LYS A 141 0.51 3.22 -9.71
N LEU A 142 0.15 4.35 -9.11
CA LEU A 142 -0.70 4.39 -7.92
C LEU A 142 -2.08 3.80 -8.17
N ALA A 143 -2.70 4.08 -9.33
CA ALA A 143 -3.98 3.50 -9.71
C ALA A 143 -3.90 1.97 -9.85
N LEU A 144 -2.82 1.45 -10.43
CA LEU A 144 -2.57 0.00 -10.50
C LEU A 144 -2.39 -0.63 -9.12
N TYR A 145 -1.67 0.03 -8.19
CA TYR A 145 -1.55 -0.46 -6.82
C TYR A 145 -2.88 -0.41 -6.08
N ALA A 146 -3.66 0.65 -6.23
CA ALA A 146 -5.02 0.75 -5.70
C ALA A 146 -5.91 -0.40 -6.21
N LEU A 147 -5.81 -0.73 -7.50
CA LEU A 147 -6.51 -1.85 -8.12
C LEU A 147 -6.07 -3.20 -7.52
N ALA A 148 -4.76 -3.47 -7.45
CA ALA A 148 -4.24 -4.71 -6.91
C ALA A 148 -4.62 -4.93 -5.44
N PHE A 149 -4.47 -3.89 -4.61
CA PHE A 149 -4.90 -3.94 -3.21
C PHE A 149 -6.43 -4.03 -3.08
N GLY A 150 -7.16 -3.35 -3.96
CA GLY A 150 -8.62 -3.38 -4.00
C GLY A 150 -9.17 -4.75 -4.37
N LEU A 151 -8.57 -5.45 -5.33
CA LEU A 151 -8.93 -6.82 -5.72
C LEU A 151 -8.87 -7.77 -4.51
N LYS A 152 -7.84 -7.64 -3.67
CA LYS A 152 -7.75 -8.42 -2.43
C LYS A 152 -8.93 -8.15 -1.50
N GLU A 153 -9.26 -6.89 -1.27
CA GLU A 153 -10.33 -6.54 -0.35
C GLU A 153 -11.71 -6.96 -0.87
N ILE A 154 -11.95 -6.81 -2.16
CA ILE A 154 -13.19 -7.21 -2.81
C ILE A 154 -13.30 -8.74 -2.85
N GLY A 155 -12.32 -9.43 -3.43
CA GLY A 155 -12.37 -10.88 -3.63
C GLY A 155 -12.42 -11.68 -2.31
N GLU A 156 -11.83 -11.18 -1.24
CA GLU A 156 -11.78 -11.90 0.03
C GLU A 156 -12.87 -11.53 1.04
N ASN A 157 -13.62 -10.44 0.81
CA ASN A 157 -14.57 -9.93 1.81
C ASN A 157 -15.97 -9.62 1.24
N ASP A 158 -16.12 -9.43 -0.08
CA ASP A 158 -17.43 -9.20 -0.68
C ASP A 158 -18.23 -10.52 -0.70
N PRO A 159 -19.45 -10.54 -0.13
CA PRO A 159 -20.22 -11.77 0.02
C PRO A 159 -20.60 -12.42 -1.31
N ASP A 160 -20.74 -11.64 -2.38
CA ASP A 160 -21.11 -12.15 -3.70
C ASP A 160 -19.88 -12.72 -4.43
N LEU A 161 -18.68 -12.19 -4.14
CA LEU A 161 -17.46 -12.53 -4.85
C LEU A 161 -16.56 -13.53 -4.13
N ILE A 162 -16.72 -13.72 -2.81
CA ILE A 162 -15.92 -14.69 -2.06
C ILE A 162 -16.11 -16.12 -2.60
N THR A 163 -17.36 -16.48 -2.95
CA THR A 163 -17.67 -17.78 -3.55
C THR A 163 -17.00 -17.95 -4.91
N LEU A 164 -17.01 -16.91 -5.74
CA LEU A 164 -16.33 -16.93 -7.05
C LEU A 164 -14.81 -17.05 -6.87
N SER A 165 -14.24 -16.31 -5.91
CA SER A 165 -12.82 -16.31 -5.63
C SER A 165 -12.30 -17.70 -5.25
N HIS A 166 -13.05 -18.46 -4.45
CA HIS A 166 -12.69 -19.85 -4.10
C HIS A 166 -12.64 -20.83 -5.28
N HIS A 167 -13.26 -20.48 -6.42
CA HIS A 167 -13.21 -21.28 -7.65
C HIS A 167 -12.22 -20.71 -8.68
N MET A 168 -11.57 -19.59 -8.37
CA MET A 168 -10.49 -19.09 -9.24
C MET A 168 -9.31 -20.06 -9.21
N PRO A 169 -8.74 -20.40 -10.37
CA PRO A 169 -7.55 -21.22 -10.42
C PRO A 169 -6.37 -20.50 -9.77
N ASP A 170 -5.48 -21.28 -9.17
CA ASP A 170 -4.20 -20.77 -8.69
C ASP A 170 -3.39 -20.23 -9.86
N GLY A 171 -2.83 -19.03 -9.71
CA GLY A 171 -2.13 -18.37 -10.80
C GLY A 171 -1.67 -16.96 -10.45
N THR A 172 -1.13 -16.27 -11.45
CA THR A 172 -0.76 -14.85 -11.32
C THR A 172 -1.52 -14.05 -12.36
N LEU A 173 -2.26 -13.04 -11.88
CA LEU A 173 -2.86 -12.03 -12.73
C LEU A 173 -1.83 -10.91 -12.95
N GLU A 174 -1.48 -10.66 -14.21
CA GLU A 174 -0.73 -9.47 -14.62
C GLU A 174 -1.71 -8.40 -15.11
N ILE A 175 -1.57 -7.18 -14.60
CA ILE A 175 -2.30 -6.01 -15.08
C ILE A 175 -1.26 -4.98 -15.49
N ARG A 176 -1.31 -4.56 -16.75
CA ARG A 176 -0.29 -3.71 -17.37
C ARG A 176 -0.94 -2.59 -18.16
N VAL A 177 -0.30 -1.42 -18.16
CA VAL A 177 -0.59 -0.33 -19.09
C VAL A 177 0.52 -0.31 -20.14
N ASN A 178 0.18 -0.56 -21.41
CA ASN A 178 1.14 -0.70 -22.51
C ASN A 178 2.30 -1.66 -22.17
N GLU A 179 3.54 -1.16 -22.07
CA GLU A 179 4.72 -1.94 -21.68
C GLU A 179 5.01 -1.84 -20.17
N ASP A 180 4.77 -0.67 -19.56
CA ASP A 180 4.94 -0.32 -18.15
C ASP A 180 4.04 0.90 -17.84
N PRO A 181 3.45 1.06 -16.62
CA PRO A 181 3.62 0.26 -15.41
C PRO A 181 2.89 -1.10 -15.42
N VAL A 182 3.45 -2.06 -14.67
CA VAL A 182 2.85 -3.40 -14.43
C VAL A 182 2.62 -3.68 -12.94
N VAL A 183 1.50 -4.32 -12.60
CA VAL A 183 1.22 -4.87 -11.26
C VAL A 183 0.80 -6.33 -11.37
N HIS A 184 1.19 -7.12 -10.36
CA HIS A 184 0.82 -8.53 -10.30
C HIS A 184 0.02 -8.84 -9.03
N VAL A 185 -0.97 -9.72 -9.19
CA VAL A 185 -1.73 -10.29 -8.07
C VAL A 185 -1.67 -11.80 -8.17
N VAL A 186 -1.02 -12.44 -7.21
CA VAL A 186 -0.99 -13.89 -7.11
C VAL A 186 -2.29 -14.35 -6.46
N VAL A 187 -2.95 -15.33 -7.07
CA VAL A 187 -4.15 -15.99 -6.55
C VAL A 187 -3.78 -17.40 -6.11
N ARG A 188 -4.05 -17.74 -4.87
CA ARG A 188 -3.86 -19.11 -4.33
C ARG A 188 -5.01 -19.48 -3.40
N GLY A 189 -5.73 -20.57 -3.69
CA GLY A 189 -6.87 -21.03 -2.91
C GLY A 189 -7.97 -19.97 -2.77
N GLY A 190 -8.15 -19.13 -3.79
CA GLY A 190 -9.08 -17.99 -3.76
C GLY A 190 -8.66 -16.84 -2.85
N LYS A 191 -7.39 -16.77 -2.44
CA LYS A 191 -6.78 -15.62 -1.75
C LYS A 191 -5.88 -14.85 -2.69
N PHE A 192 -5.86 -13.54 -2.51
CA PHE A 192 -5.16 -12.59 -3.37
C PHE A 192 -3.95 -12.02 -2.63
N TYR A 193 -2.82 -12.04 -3.31
CA TYR A 193 -1.52 -11.58 -2.80
C TYR A 193 -0.95 -10.58 -3.79
N PRO A 194 -1.19 -9.28 -3.59
CA PRO A 194 -0.55 -8.22 -4.37
C PRO A 194 0.97 -8.35 -4.26
N ALA A 195 1.66 -8.59 -5.38
CA ALA A 195 3.06 -9.00 -5.40
C ALA A 195 4.05 -7.80 -5.45
N ARG A 196 3.67 -6.65 -4.87
CA ARG A 196 4.42 -5.39 -4.96
C ARG A 196 5.89 -5.53 -4.54
N LEU A 197 6.16 -6.21 -3.41
CA LEU A 197 7.53 -6.40 -2.91
C LEU A 197 8.40 -7.25 -3.83
N MET A 198 7.82 -8.29 -4.45
CA MET A 198 8.53 -9.11 -5.43
C MET A 198 8.86 -8.32 -6.69
N GLN A 199 7.95 -7.44 -7.12
CA GLN A 199 8.20 -6.55 -8.26
C GLN A 199 9.29 -5.53 -7.95
N ILE A 200 9.32 -4.94 -6.75
CA ILE A 200 10.41 -4.06 -6.31
C ILE A 200 11.73 -4.82 -6.31
N PHE A 201 11.75 -6.04 -5.77
CA PHE A 201 12.94 -6.89 -5.77
C PHE A 201 13.48 -7.10 -7.20
N CYS A 202 12.64 -7.58 -8.12
CA CYS A 202 13.07 -7.89 -9.48
C CYS A 202 13.48 -6.63 -10.26
N ALA A 203 12.80 -5.50 -10.05
CA ALA A 203 13.18 -4.23 -10.64
C ALA A 203 14.56 -3.76 -10.15
N GLU A 204 14.85 -3.90 -8.86
CA GLU A 204 16.16 -3.56 -8.30
C GLU A 204 17.28 -4.46 -8.81
N VAL A 205 17.04 -5.76 -8.93
CA VAL A 205 18.04 -6.68 -9.50
C VAL A 205 18.28 -6.37 -10.98
N THR A 206 17.23 -6.05 -11.74
CA THR A 206 17.32 -5.68 -13.17
C THR A 206 18.08 -4.36 -13.38
N ARG A 207 17.90 -3.37 -12.49
CA ARG A 207 18.69 -2.11 -12.52
C ARG A 207 20.18 -2.31 -12.30
N ARG A 208 20.58 -3.49 -11.83
CA ARG A 208 21.98 -3.88 -11.59
C ARG A 208 22.42 -4.94 -12.61
N ASP A 209 21.79 -4.99 -13.78
CA ASP A 209 22.17 -5.87 -14.89
C ASP A 209 21.96 -7.37 -14.66
N SER A 210 21.25 -7.77 -13.59
CA SER A 210 20.80 -9.15 -13.39
C SER A 210 19.30 -9.27 -13.64
N PHE A 211 18.88 -10.18 -14.51
CA PHE A 211 17.46 -10.38 -14.78
C PHE A 211 16.88 -11.51 -13.92
N LEU A 212 15.92 -11.18 -13.06
CA LEU A 212 15.10 -12.15 -12.33
C LEU A 212 13.65 -11.96 -12.73
N HIS A 213 13.03 -13.03 -13.25
CA HIS A 213 11.61 -12.98 -13.57
C HIS A 213 10.78 -13.13 -12.29
N PRO A 214 9.80 -12.24 -12.02
CA PRO A 214 9.12 -12.17 -10.72
C PRO A 214 8.26 -13.38 -10.35
N HIS A 215 7.90 -14.24 -11.32
CA HIS A 215 6.86 -15.27 -11.14
C HIS A 215 7.21 -16.67 -11.66
N HIS A 216 8.48 -16.96 -11.93
CA HIS A 216 8.91 -18.28 -12.39
C HIS A 216 10.04 -18.84 -11.53
N ASN A 217 10.23 -20.16 -11.61
CA ASN A 217 11.42 -20.79 -11.05
C ASN A 217 12.66 -20.15 -11.69
N TRP A 218 13.61 -19.72 -10.88
CA TRP A 218 14.89 -19.23 -11.37
C TRP A 218 15.79 -20.43 -11.63
N PHE A 219 16.30 -20.51 -12.86
CA PHE A 219 17.16 -21.60 -13.30
C PHE A 219 18.57 -21.06 -13.52
N ILE A 220 19.56 -21.79 -13.02
CA ILE A 220 20.96 -21.56 -13.38
C ILE A 220 21.22 -22.40 -14.64
N SER A 221 21.59 -21.73 -15.72
CA SER A 221 22.09 -22.37 -16.94
C SER A 221 23.53 -22.85 -16.75
N ALA A 222 23.91 -23.95 -17.41
CA ALA A 222 25.29 -24.42 -17.47
C ALA A 222 26.25 -23.42 -18.16
N ALA A 223 25.71 -22.38 -18.80
CA ALA A 223 26.47 -21.29 -19.39
C ALA A 223 26.95 -20.24 -18.38
N HIS A 224 26.45 -20.23 -17.13
CA HIS A 224 26.91 -19.28 -16.12
C HIS A 224 28.26 -19.72 -15.56
N GLU A 225 29.18 -18.77 -15.46
CA GLU A 225 30.41 -18.92 -14.69
C GLU A 225 30.14 -18.61 -13.20
N GLU A 226 31.04 -19.05 -12.33
CA GLU A 226 30.97 -18.75 -10.89
C GLU A 226 30.92 -17.23 -10.64
N LYS A 227 31.60 -16.45 -11.49
CA LYS A 227 31.56 -15.00 -11.47
C LYS A 227 30.14 -14.46 -11.68
N ASP A 228 29.41 -14.95 -12.69
CA ASP A 228 28.05 -14.50 -13.01
C ASP A 228 27.06 -14.79 -11.86
N ILE A 229 27.24 -15.96 -11.22
CA ILE A 229 26.45 -16.36 -10.06
C ILE A 229 26.72 -15.42 -8.88
N ASN A 230 27.99 -15.18 -8.56
CA ASN A 230 28.37 -14.31 -7.45
C ASN A 230 27.91 -12.87 -7.67
N GLU A 231 28.01 -12.36 -8.90
CA GLU A 231 27.52 -11.04 -9.28
C GLU A 231 26.00 -10.93 -9.10
N THR A 232 25.24 -11.91 -9.60
CA THR A 232 23.79 -11.96 -9.42
C THR A 232 23.36 -12.05 -7.95
N LEU A 233 24.10 -12.81 -7.12
CA LEU A 233 23.84 -12.88 -5.69
C LEU A 233 24.12 -11.54 -4.99
N ASN A 234 25.20 -10.84 -5.34
CA ASN A 234 25.47 -9.49 -4.82
C ASN A 234 24.35 -8.51 -5.19
N HIS A 235 23.85 -8.56 -6.43
CA HIS A 235 22.72 -7.74 -6.87
C HIS A 235 21.44 -8.07 -6.10
N ALA A 236 21.17 -9.35 -5.87
CA ALA A 236 20.05 -9.82 -5.05
C ALA A 236 20.19 -9.34 -3.59
N GLU A 237 21.37 -9.38 -2.98
CA GLU A 237 21.60 -8.87 -1.63
C GLU A 237 21.32 -7.37 -1.52
N GLU A 238 21.79 -6.57 -2.49
CA GLU A 238 21.49 -5.14 -2.54
C GLU A 238 19.99 -4.87 -2.75
N ALA A 239 19.34 -5.62 -3.65
CA ALA A 239 17.90 -5.54 -3.83
C ALA A 239 17.14 -5.93 -2.55
N PHE A 240 17.59 -6.96 -1.82
CA PHE A 240 17.02 -7.33 -0.54
C PHE A 240 17.19 -6.24 0.52
N LYS A 241 18.26 -5.42 0.49
CA LYS A 241 18.36 -4.25 1.38
C LYS A 241 17.27 -3.22 1.05
N ILE A 242 16.98 -2.99 -0.23
CA ILE A 242 15.88 -2.11 -0.66
C ILE A 242 14.52 -2.70 -0.27
N VAL A 243 14.27 -3.97 -0.57
CA VAL A 243 13.02 -4.64 -0.21
C VAL A 243 12.88 -4.74 1.31
N GLN A 244 13.94 -4.96 2.06
CA GLN A 244 13.94 -4.96 3.52
C GLN A 244 13.59 -3.57 4.06
N LYS A 245 14.03 -2.49 3.40
CA LYS A 245 13.54 -1.14 3.73
C LYS A 245 12.03 -1.03 3.56
N HIS A 246 11.39 -1.81 2.68
CA HIS A 246 9.93 -1.91 2.47
C HIS A 246 9.25 -2.99 3.37
N LEU A 247 9.92 -4.10 3.71
CA LEU A 247 9.40 -5.21 4.54
C LEU A 247 9.48 -4.92 6.05
N LYS A 248 10.58 -4.31 6.52
CA LYS A 248 10.66 -3.78 7.90
C LYS A 248 9.62 -2.68 8.13
N ARG A 249 8.98 -2.17 7.06
CA ARG A 249 7.77 -1.37 7.13
C ARG A 249 6.55 -2.25 7.48
N GLU A 250 6.37 -3.41 6.87
CA GLU A 250 5.20 -4.27 7.11
C GLU A 250 5.25 -5.13 8.40
N ALA A 251 6.43 -5.44 8.97
CA ALA A 251 6.59 -6.48 10.00
C ALA A 251 7.17 -6.05 11.38
N ILE A 252 6.93 -4.80 11.83
CA ILE A 252 7.35 -4.31 13.16
C ILE A 252 6.15 -3.87 13.99
#